data_AF-A0A645JRL6-F1
#
_entry.id   AF-A0A645JRL6-F1
#
_cell.length_a   1.000
_cell.length_b   1.000
_cell.length_c   1.000
_cell.angle_alpha   90.00
_cell.angle_beta   90.00
_cell.angle_gamma   90.00
#
_symmetry.space_group_name_H-M   'P 1'
#
loop_
_entity.id
_entity.type
_entity.pdbx_description
1 polymer ?
#
loop_
_entity_poly.entity_id
_entity_poly.type
_entity_poly.pdbx_seq_one_letter_code
_entity_poly.pdbx_strand_id
1 'polypeptide(L)'
;MFTDESGAKHQLTGNETVSMNMWGFRPELFGKLGALFEQFLAEKGSELKSEFYIPFAVANMIKSGDAEVQVLNSSDSWFGVTYREDKPRVQESIKQLVSAKAYPSPLF
;
A
#
# COMPACT_ATOMS: atom_id res chain seq x y z
N MET A 1 -18.94 -7.84 -0.97
CA MET A 1 -18.99 -8.59 0.30
C MET A 1 -17.62 -9.21 0.53
N PHE A 2 -16.95 -8.81 1.60
CA PHE A 2 -15.66 -9.32 2.06
C PHE A 2 -15.91 -10.32 3.19
N THR A 3 -15.09 -11.37 3.30
CA THR A 3 -15.12 -12.30 4.43
C THR A 3 -13.80 -12.18 5.17
N ASP A 4 -13.84 -11.86 6.46
CA ASP A 4 -12.61 -11.73 7.26
C ASP A 4 -12.07 -13.10 7.74
N GLU A 5 -10.94 -13.07 8.44
CA GLU A 5 -10.27 -14.26 8.98
C GLU A 5 -11.12 -15.03 10.01
N SER A 6 -12.13 -14.38 10.61
CA SER A 6 -13.08 -15.00 11.54
C SER A 6 -14.27 -15.65 10.84
N GLY A 7 -14.38 -15.50 9.52
CA GLY A 7 -15.51 -15.98 8.72
C GLY A 7 -16.71 -15.03 8.70
N ALA A 8 -16.60 -13.83 9.28
CA ALA A 8 -17.66 -12.84 9.27
C ALA A 8 -17.74 -12.14 7.91
N LYS A 9 -18.97 -11.91 7.44
CA LYS A 9 -19.24 -11.25 6.15
C LYS A 9 -19.46 -9.75 6.37
N HIS A 10 -18.69 -8.96 5.65
CA HIS A 10 -18.73 -7.50 5.68
C HIS A 10 -19.16 -6.95 4.33
N GLN A 11 -20.12 -6.02 4.33
CA GLN A 11 -20.47 -5.28 3.13
C GLN A 11 -19.48 -4.13 2.96
N LEU A 12 -18.88 -4.03 1.78
CA LEU A 12 -18.03 -2.90 1.41
C LEU A 12 -18.91 -1.83 0.77
N THR A 13 -18.73 -0.60 1.24
CA THR A 13 -19.43 0.61 0.82
C THR A 13 -18.68 1.36 -0.28
N GLY A 14 -17.38 1.10 -0.43
CA GLY A 14 -16.47 1.86 -1.28
C GLY A 14 -15.80 3.03 -0.58
N ASN A 15 -16.15 3.31 0.67
CA ASN A 15 -15.54 4.36 1.49
C ASN A 15 -14.51 3.81 2.50
N GLU A 16 -14.20 2.51 2.42
CA GLU A 16 -13.21 1.90 3.30
C GLU A 16 -11.82 2.48 3.04
N THR A 17 -11.11 2.81 4.11
CA THR A 17 -9.72 3.24 4.01
C THR A 17 -8.84 2.05 3.66
N VAL A 18 -8.04 2.21 2.60
CA VAL A 18 -7.07 1.21 2.13
C VAL A 18 -5.69 1.84 2.00
N SER A 19 -4.64 1.05 2.23
CA SER A 19 -3.27 1.46 1.94
C SER A 19 -2.95 1.18 0.48
N MET A 20 -2.59 2.22 -0.27
CA MET A 20 -2.10 2.10 -1.66
C MET A 20 -0.56 2.01 -1.72
N ASN A 21 0.06 1.59 -0.61
CA ASN A 21 1.50 1.45 -0.43
C ASN A 21 2.31 2.77 -0.57
N MET A 22 1.69 3.90 -0.23
CA MET A 22 2.35 5.19 -0.11
C MET A 22 2.56 5.51 1.37
N TRP A 23 3.83 5.60 1.78
CA TRP A 23 4.20 5.75 3.18
C TRP A 23 5.23 6.87 3.37
N GLY A 24 5.08 7.62 4.46
CA GLY A 24 6.11 8.53 4.97
C GLY A 24 6.71 7.95 6.24
N PHE A 25 8.03 7.80 6.27
CA PHE A 25 8.74 7.21 7.40
C PHE A 25 9.93 8.07 7.83
N ARG A 26 10.29 7.98 9.12
CA ARG A 26 11.55 8.52 9.63
C ARG A 26 12.66 7.46 9.52
N PRO A 27 13.95 7.85 9.42
CA PRO A 27 15.05 6.91 9.20
C PRO A 27 15.18 5.81 10.26
N GLU A 28 14.72 6.05 11.48
CA GLU A 28 14.76 5.08 12.59
C GLU A 28 13.99 3.78 12.27
N LEU A 29 13.04 3.84 11.32
CA LEU A 29 12.32 2.66 10.83
C LEU A 29 13.27 1.57 10.34
N PHE A 30 14.37 1.91 9.65
CA PHE A 30 15.26 0.92 9.05
C PHE A 30 15.91 0.00 10.09
N GLY A 31 16.19 0.51 11.30
CA GLY A 31 16.71 -0.32 12.39
C GLY A 31 15.70 -1.37 12.85
N LYS A 32 14.42 -0.97 13.00
CA LYS A 32 13.34 -1.88 13.38
C LYS A 32 13.03 -2.89 12.27
N LEU A 33 13.00 -2.45 11.02
CA LEU A 33 12.83 -3.35 9.87
C LEU A 33 13.94 -4.40 9.79
N GLY A 34 15.20 -4.01 10.06
CA GLY A 34 16.33 -4.94 10.09
C GLY A 34 16.13 -6.07 11.11
N ALA A 35 15.81 -5.72 12.35
CA ALA A 35 15.57 -6.72 13.41
C ALA A 35 14.40 -7.66 13.06
N LEU A 36 13.28 -7.12 12.53
CA LEU A 36 12.14 -7.94 12.11
C LEU A 36 12.47 -8.83 10.91
N PHE A 37 13.33 -8.34 10.01
CA PHE A 37 13.75 -9.11 8.84
C PHE A 37 14.69 -10.26 9.22
N GLU A 38 15.62 -10.05 10.16
CA GLU A 38 16.46 -11.12 10.71
C GLU A 38 15.60 -12.24 11.34
N GLN A 39 14.58 -11.87 12.12
CA GLN A 39 13.63 -12.82 12.68
C GLN A 39 12.87 -13.58 11.57
N PHE A 40 12.36 -12.86 10.57
CA PHE A 40 11.67 -13.45 9.44
C PHE A 40 12.54 -14.48 8.69
N LEU A 41 13.83 -14.17 8.46
CA LEU A 41 14.75 -15.09 7.80
C LEU A 41 15.01 -16.35 8.64
N ALA A 42 15.11 -16.22 9.96
CA ALA A 42 15.27 -17.38 10.84
C ALA A 42 14.04 -18.30 10.84
N GLU A 43 12.84 -17.72 10.76
CA GLU A 43 11.58 -18.48 10.79
C GLU A 43 11.17 -19.05 9.43
N LYS A 44 11.34 -18.27 8.35
CA LYS A 44 10.76 -18.54 7.02
C LYS A 44 11.73 -18.39 5.86
N GLY A 45 13.02 -18.15 6.11
CA GLY A 45 14.00 -17.85 5.07
C GLY A 45 14.29 -19.01 4.10
N SER A 46 13.93 -20.25 4.46
CA SER A 46 14.06 -21.43 3.60
C SER A 46 12.83 -21.68 2.72
N GLU A 47 11.72 -20.96 2.94
CA GLU A 47 10.49 -21.10 2.16
C GLU A 47 10.61 -20.29 0.85
N LEU A 48 10.56 -20.97 -0.30
CA LEU A 48 10.76 -20.35 -1.63
C LEU A 48 9.79 -19.21 -1.99
N LYS A 49 8.66 -19.10 -1.29
CA LYS A 49 7.60 -18.11 -1.56
C LYS A 49 7.33 -17.22 -0.36
N SER A 50 8.18 -17.23 0.67
CA SER A 50 7.99 -16.33 1.79
C SER A 50 8.31 -14.90 1.36
N GLU A 51 7.47 -13.96 1.79
CA GLU A 51 7.62 -12.54 1.48
C GLU A 51 7.57 -11.72 2.77
N PHE A 52 8.45 -10.74 2.88
CA PHE A 52 8.49 -9.80 4.01
C PHE A 52 7.83 -8.48 3.61
N TYR A 53 6.57 -8.31 4.01
CA TYR A 53 5.76 -7.15 3.63
C TYR A 53 5.90 -5.99 4.61
N ILE A 54 6.06 -4.77 4.08
CA ILE A 54 6.05 -3.52 4.87
C ILE A 54 4.80 -3.42 5.76
N PRO A 55 3.55 -3.65 5.27
CA PRO A 55 2.36 -3.62 6.11
C PRO A 55 2.44 -4.51 7.36
N PHE A 56 3.05 -5.70 7.25
CA PHE A 56 3.21 -6.60 8.39
C PHE A 56 4.15 -6.01 9.43
N ALA A 57 5.31 -5.49 8.99
CA ALA A 57 6.28 -4.90 9.89
C ALA A 57 5.71 -3.67 10.61
N VAL A 58 5.03 -2.77 9.87
CA VAL A 58 4.35 -1.61 10.45
C VAL A 58 3.24 -2.02 11.42
N ALA A 59 2.41 -2.99 11.05
CA ALA A 59 1.36 -3.50 11.93
C ALA A 59 1.92 -4.10 13.23
N ASN A 60 3.06 -4.79 13.17
CA ASN A 60 3.74 -5.30 14.36
C ASN A 60 4.22 -4.16 15.27
N MET A 61 4.84 -3.13 14.68
CA MET A 61 5.30 -1.95 15.44
C MET A 61 4.16 -1.18 16.10
N ILE A 62 2.99 -1.10 15.44
CA ILE A 62 1.78 -0.52 16.06
C ILE A 62 1.32 -1.39 17.23
N LYS A 63 1.24 -2.71 17.05
CA LYS A 63 0.80 -3.66 18.09
C LYS A 63 1.74 -3.69 19.30
N SER A 64 3.05 -3.53 19.11
CA SER A 64 4.04 -3.48 20.18
C SER A 64 4.11 -2.11 20.89
N GLY A 65 3.42 -1.09 20.37
CA GLY A 65 3.50 0.29 20.87
C GLY A 65 4.79 1.03 20.47
N ASP A 66 5.59 0.46 19.56
CA ASP A 66 6.83 1.06 19.06
C ASP A 66 6.58 2.18 18.02
N ALA A 67 5.39 2.25 17.43
CA ALA A 67 5.05 3.24 16.42
C ALA A 67 3.58 3.65 16.44
N GLU A 68 3.34 4.88 16.02
CA GLU A 68 2.01 5.42 15.70
C GLU A 68 1.98 5.76 14.21
N VAL A 69 0.87 5.42 13.55
CA VAL A 69 0.65 5.73 12.13
C VAL A 69 -0.52 6.69 12.00
N GLN A 70 -0.22 7.89 11.50
CA GLN A 70 -1.24 8.84 11.09
C GLN A 70 -1.71 8.53 9.66
N VAL A 71 -3.02 8.29 9.50
CA VAL A 71 -3.63 8.11 8.18
C VAL A 71 -3.97 9.47 7.58
N LEU A 72 -3.36 9.79 6.44
CA LEU A 72 -3.66 11.00 5.67
C LEU A 72 -4.54 10.64 4.47
N ASN A 73 -5.79 11.07 4.51
CA ASN A 73 -6.73 10.83 3.40
C ASN A 73 -6.49 11.85 2.27
N SER A 74 -6.43 11.36 1.03
CA SER A 74 -6.39 12.20 -0.17
C SER A 74 -7.76 12.23 -0.84
N SER A 75 -8.12 13.36 -1.45
CA SER A 75 -9.28 13.49 -2.35
C SER A 75 -8.99 13.00 -3.77
N ASP A 76 -7.72 12.68 -4.08
CA ASP A 76 -7.32 12.21 -5.39
C ASP A 76 -7.70 10.75 -5.63
N SER A 77 -7.92 10.45 -6.91
CA SER A 77 -8.18 9.08 -7.36
C SER A 77 -6.87 8.35 -7.63
N TRP A 78 -6.65 7.22 -6.96
CA TRP A 78 -5.57 6.31 -7.32
C TRP A 78 -5.96 5.47 -8.55
N PHE A 79 -5.10 5.45 -9.56
CA PHE A 79 -5.25 4.59 -10.73
C PHE A 79 -3.89 4.07 -11.18
N GLY A 80 -3.89 2.82 -11.66
CA GLY A 80 -2.70 2.12 -12.11
C GLY A 80 -3.09 0.96 -13.02
N VAL A 81 -2.08 0.32 -13.60
CA VAL A 81 -2.27 -0.87 -14.45
C VAL A 81 -1.94 -2.09 -13.60
N THR A 82 -2.95 -2.82 -13.16
CA THR A 82 -2.77 -4.11 -12.46
C THR A 82 -2.88 -5.26 -13.47
N TYR A 83 -3.86 -5.16 -14.37
CA TYR A 83 -4.04 -6.06 -15.50
C TYR A 83 -3.89 -5.32 -16.82
N ARG A 84 -3.71 -6.09 -17.91
CA ARG A 84 -3.50 -5.51 -19.25
C ARG A 84 -4.70 -4.65 -19.68
N GLU A 85 -5.88 -5.04 -19.25
CA GLU A 85 -7.18 -4.45 -19.55
C GLU A 85 -7.36 -3.08 -18.90
N ASP A 86 -6.59 -2.75 -17.85
CA ASP A 86 -6.63 -1.44 -17.19
C ASP A 86 -5.98 -0.33 -18.03
N LYS A 87 -5.10 -0.71 -18.98
CA LYS A 87 -4.28 0.23 -19.75
C LYS A 87 -5.10 1.32 -20.47
N PRO A 88 -6.19 1.02 -21.21
CA PRO A 88 -6.98 2.05 -21.88
C PRO A 88 -7.56 3.07 -20.89
N ARG A 89 -8.02 2.60 -19.73
CA ARG A 89 -8.57 3.46 -18.67
C ARG A 89 -7.51 4.41 -18.12
N VAL A 90 -6.32 3.89 -17.80
CA VAL A 90 -5.20 4.70 -17.28
C VAL A 90 -4.73 5.74 -18.29
N GLN A 91 -4.62 5.37 -19.57
CA GLN A 91 -4.25 6.32 -20.63
C GLN A 91 -5.26 7.45 -20.77
N GLU A 92 -6.55 7.12 -20.68
CA GLU A 92 -7.62 8.11 -20.75
C GLU A 92 -7.60 9.06 -19.54
N SER A 93 -7.42 8.55 -18.32
CA SER A 93 -7.26 9.38 -17.12
C SER A 93 -6.09 10.37 -17.24
N ILE A 94 -4.94 9.93 -17.75
CA ILE A 94 -3.78 10.82 -17.97
C ILE A 94 -4.10 11.90 -19.01
N LYS A 95 -4.71 11.53 -20.15
CA LYS A 95 -5.09 12.51 -21.19
C LYS A 95 -6.04 13.57 -20.65
N GLN A 96 -6.99 13.19 -19.81
CA GLN A 96 -7.92 14.11 -19.18
C GLN A 96 -7.19 15.10 -18.27
N LEU A 97 -6.25 14.63 -17.44
CA LEU A 97 -5.46 15.50 -16.57
C LEU A 97 -4.61 16.51 -17.36
N VAL A 98 -3.98 16.08 -18.47
CA VAL A 98 -3.24 16.98 -19.37
C VAL A 98 -4.17 17.97 -20.05
N SER A 99 -5.33 17.53 -20.54
CA SER A 99 -6.31 18.39 -21.22
C SER A 99 -6.90 19.44 -20.27
N ALA A 100 -7.06 19.08 -19.00
CA ALA A 100 -7.44 19.98 -17.91
C ALA A 100 -6.30 20.91 -17.44
N LYS A 101 -5.11 20.83 -18.06
CA LYS A 101 -3.91 21.61 -17.72
C LYS A 101 -3.39 21.36 -16.30
N ALA A 102 -3.74 20.24 -15.67
CA ALA A 102 -3.17 19.85 -14.38
C ALA A 102 -1.68 19.47 -14.51
N TYR A 103 -1.26 18.98 -15.69
CA TYR A 103 0.13 18.66 -16.00
C TYR A 103 0.52 19.17 -17.39
N PRO A 104 1.79 19.59 -17.59
CA PRO A 104 2.33 19.94 -18.91
C PRO A 104 2.57 18.71 -19.78
N SER A 105 2.70 18.93 -21.09
CA SER A 105 3.10 17.91 -22.06
C SER A 105 4.12 18.49 -23.04
N PRO A 106 5.35 17.95 -23.13
CA PRO A 106 5.87 16.85 -22.30
C PRO A 106 6.14 17.29 -20.85
N LEU A 107 6.24 16.32 -19.94
CA LEU A 107 6.49 16.59 -18.51
C LEU A 107 7.98 16.85 -18.22
N PHE A 108 8.87 16.33 -19.08
CA PHE A 108 10.33 16.41 -18.99
C PHE A 108 10.91 16.70 -20.38
#